data_AF-A0A962VEY0-F1
#
_entry.id   AF-A0A962VEY0-F1
#
_cell.length_a   1.000
_cell.length_b   1.000
_cell.length_c   1.000
_cell.angle_alpha   90.00
_cell.angle_beta   90.00
_cell.angle_gamma   90.00
#
_symmetry.space_group_name_H-M   'P 1'
#
loop_
_entity.id
_entity.type
_entity.pdbx_description
1 polymer ?
#
loop_
_entity_poly.entity_id
_entity_poly.type
_entity_poly.pdbx_seq_one_letter_code
_entity_poly.pdbx_strand_id
1 'polypeptide(L)'
;MPASYQQPGAERITGNLPAALLKIARSLGEPMRATRSQVLPVSRRRRFHIWEFQALVDTTRHTVIAVDVCDRSIVNWKHLSTSYEAAIDDYQQRIAQCRPDTAAMTKTTSLDQHHSRANP
;
A
#
# COMPACT_ATOMS: atom_id res chain seq x y z
N MET A 1 24.92 -10.31 18.94
CA MET A 1 23.87 -11.24 18.48
C MET A 1 22.73 -10.42 17.88
N PRO A 2 22.63 -10.22 16.56
CA PRO A 2 21.45 -9.56 16.01
C PRO A 2 20.28 -10.54 16.07
N ALA A 3 19.21 -10.14 16.76
CA ALA A 3 17.97 -10.90 16.81
C ALA A 3 17.45 -11.09 15.37
N SER A 4 17.45 -12.33 14.90
CA SER A 4 16.77 -12.73 13.68
C SER A 4 15.28 -12.50 13.91
N TYR A 5 14.78 -11.32 13.52
CA TYR A 5 13.35 -11.09 13.38
C TYR A 5 12.86 -11.99 12.25
N GLN A 6 12.45 -13.20 12.65
CA GLN A 6 11.80 -14.16 11.81
C GLN A 6 10.51 -13.51 11.32
N GLN A 7 10.54 -12.95 10.11
CA GLN A 7 9.35 -12.41 9.46
C GLN A 7 8.33 -13.55 9.39
N PRO A 8 7.17 -13.43 10.06
CA PRO A 8 6.18 -14.49 10.01
C PRO A 8 5.65 -14.58 8.58
N GLY A 9 6.01 -15.69 7.94
CA GLY A 9 5.43 -16.32 6.76
C GLY A 9 4.63 -15.42 5.82
N ALA A 10 5.16 -15.26 4.61
CA ALA A 10 4.35 -15.04 3.42
C ALA A 10 3.46 -16.27 3.17
N GLU A 11 2.50 -16.51 4.06
CA GLU A 11 1.47 -17.52 3.85
C GLU A 11 0.59 -16.99 2.73
N ARG A 12 0.51 -17.74 1.64
CA ARG A 12 -0.29 -17.37 0.47
C ARG A 12 -1.76 -17.55 0.86
N ILE A 13 -2.34 -16.54 1.50
CA ILE A 13 -3.74 -16.59 1.94
C ILE A 13 -4.62 -16.38 0.70
N THR A 14 -4.98 -17.48 0.05
CA THR A 14 -6.05 -17.55 -0.95
C THR A 14 -7.39 -17.64 -0.22
N GLY A 15 -7.97 -16.50 0.17
CA GLY A 15 -9.21 -16.48 0.95
C GLY A 15 -9.80 -15.07 1.15
N ASN A 16 -10.82 -14.98 2.01
CA ASN A 16 -11.46 -13.71 2.37
C ASN A 16 -10.45 -12.82 3.13
N LEU A 17 -9.92 -11.81 2.44
CA LEU A 17 -8.89 -10.88 2.93
C LEU A 17 -9.22 -10.31 4.33
N PRO A 18 -10.44 -9.82 4.61
CA PRO A 18 -10.89 -9.47 5.96
C PRO A 18 -10.63 -10.51 7.05
N ALA A 19 -10.88 -11.80 6.80
CA ALA A 19 -10.69 -12.85 7.79
C ALA A 19 -9.20 -13.13 8.06
N ALA A 20 -8.38 -13.06 7.02
CA ALA A 20 -6.92 -13.16 7.13
C ALA A 20 -6.35 -11.99 7.94
N LEU A 21 -6.81 -10.78 7.66
CA LEU A 21 -6.40 -9.57 8.37
C LEU A 21 -6.76 -9.61 9.85
N LEU A 22 -7.95 -10.11 10.20
CA LEU A 22 -8.35 -10.30 11.59
C LEU A 22 -7.47 -11.33 12.31
N LYS A 23 -7.04 -12.40 11.63
CA LYS A 23 -6.08 -13.36 12.21
C LYS A 23 -4.71 -12.69 12.46
N ILE A 24 -4.23 -11.90 11.50
CA ILE A 24 -2.97 -11.14 11.63
C ILE A 24 -3.09 -10.15 12.79
N ALA A 25 -4.15 -9.33 12.85
CA ALA A 25 -4.37 -8.38 13.93
C ALA A 25 -4.45 -9.07 15.30
N ARG A 26 -5.15 -10.20 15.42
CA ARG A 26 -5.21 -10.99 16.67
C ARG A 26 -3.85 -11.55 17.09
N SER A 27 -2.99 -11.89 16.14
CA SER A 27 -1.63 -12.37 16.46
C SER A 27 -0.76 -11.31 17.16
N LEU A 28 -1.18 -10.03 17.11
CA LEU A 28 -0.51 -8.92 17.79
C LEU A 28 -0.89 -8.79 19.28
N GLY A 29 -1.76 -9.67 19.80
CA GLY A 29 -1.89 -9.94 21.24
C GLY A 29 -3.24 -9.59 21.88
N GLU A 30 -4.02 -8.69 21.29
CA GLU A 30 -5.31 -8.28 21.85
C GLU A 30 -6.45 -8.44 20.83
N PRO A 31 -7.70 -8.63 21.30
CA PRO A 31 -8.85 -8.60 20.40
C PRO A 31 -8.99 -7.20 19.81
N MET A 32 -8.96 -7.13 18.48
CA MET A 32 -9.00 -5.88 17.73
C MET A 32 -10.20 -5.82 16.79
N ARG A 33 -10.66 -4.60 16.52
CA ARG A 33 -11.63 -4.31 15.44
C ARG A 33 -10.97 -3.44 14.38
N ALA A 34 -11.29 -3.69 13.12
CA ALA A 34 -10.93 -2.77 12.05
C ALA A 34 -11.76 -1.48 12.19
N THR A 35 -11.10 -0.32 12.16
CA THR A 35 -11.73 1.00 12.21
C THR A 35 -11.70 1.68 10.85
N ARG A 36 -10.58 1.59 10.14
CA ARG A 36 -10.35 2.27 8.85
C ARG A 36 -9.57 1.37 7.91
N SER A 37 -9.77 1.56 6.61
CA SER A 37 -9.01 0.87 5.58
C SER A 37 -8.87 1.71 4.31
N GLN A 38 -7.71 1.66 3.67
CA GLN A 38 -7.42 2.30 2.40
C GLN A 38 -6.77 1.30 1.45
N VAL A 39 -7.15 1.38 0.17
CA VAL A 39 -6.49 0.61 -0.89
C VAL A 39 -5.69 1.56 -1.76
N LEU A 40 -4.42 1.26 -1.94
CA LEU A 40 -3.49 2.00 -2.79
C LEU A 40 -3.09 1.13 -3.99
N PRO A 41 -3.57 1.44 -5.20
CA PRO A 41 -3.24 0.65 -6.38
C PRO A 41 -1.80 0.91 -6.83
N VAL A 42 -1.02 -0.17 -6.97
CA VAL A 42 0.34 -0.11 -7.51
C VAL A 42 0.31 -0.39 -9.01
N SER A 43 -0.38 -1.47 -9.40
CA SER A 43 -0.59 -1.90 -10.78
C SER A 43 -1.98 -2.55 -10.95
N ARG A 44 -2.28 -3.05 -12.15
CA ARG A 44 -3.54 -3.79 -12.40
C ARG A 44 -3.71 -5.00 -11.47
N ARG A 45 -2.60 -5.61 -11.06
CA ARG A 45 -2.57 -6.86 -10.30
C ARG A 45 -2.09 -6.71 -8.85
N ARG A 46 -1.36 -5.62 -8.54
CA ARG A 46 -0.77 -5.38 -7.22
C ARG A 46 -1.34 -4.15 -6.53
N ARG A 47 -1.69 -4.28 -5.25
CA ARG A 47 -2.29 -3.22 -4.42
C ARG A 47 -1.78 -3.34 -3.00
N PHE A 48 -1.59 -2.20 -2.34
CA PHE A 48 -1.40 -2.17 -0.89
C PHE A 48 -2.73 -1.89 -0.20
N HIS A 49 -3.03 -2.65 0.83
CA HIS A 49 -4.16 -2.45 1.73
C HIS A 49 -3.62 -1.99 3.07
N ILE A 50 -3.94 -0.77 3.47
CA ILE A 50 -3.57 -0.22 4.76
C ILE A 50 -4.80 -0.26 5.65
N TRP A 51 -4.68 -0.87 6.81
CA TRP A 51 -5.77 -1.04 7.77
C TRP A 51 -5.36 -0.46 9.11
N GLU A 52 -6.30 0.24 9.74
CA GLU A 52 -6.20 0.60 11.14
C GLU A 52 -7.10 -0.31 11.95
N PHE A 53 -6.53 -0.82 13.03
CA PHE A 53 -7.21 -1.60 14.04
C PHE A 53 -7.17 -0.86 15.36
N GLN A 54 -8.26 -0.92 16.11
CA GLN A 54 -8.34 -0.44 17.48
C GLN A 54 -8.54 -1.62 18.40
N ALA A 55 -7.77 -1.68 19.49
CA ALA A 55 -7.98 -2.69 20.51
C ALA A 55 -9.34 -2.50 21.19
N LEU A 56 -10.01 -3.61 21.51
CA LEU A 56 -11.34 -3.57 22.13
C LEU A 56 -11.28 -3.22 23.62
N VAL A 57 -10.15 -3.48 24.29
CA VAL A 57 -9.97 -3.25 25.73
C VAL A 57 -9.38 -1.87 25.99
N ASP A 58 -8.25 -1.55 25.35
CA ASP A 58 -7.63 -0.23 25.41
C ASP A 58 -7.85 0.52 24.09
N THR A 59 -8.92 1.30 24.02
CA THR A 59 -9.30 2.01 22.78
C THR A 59 -8.30 3.11 22.40
N THR A 60 -7.32 3.43 23.24
CA THR A 60 -6.24 4.36 22.88
C THR A 60 -5.15 3.67 22.06
N ARG A 61 -5.12 2.32 22.05
CA ARG A 61 -4.19 1.55 21.23
C ARG A 61 -4.75 1.35 19.84
N HIS A 62 -4.04 1.95 18.90
CA HIS A 62 -4.24 1.76 17.48
C HIS A 62 -3.06 0.99 16.89
N THR A 63 -3.36 0.14 15.93
CA THR A 63 -2.39 -0.72 15.24
C THR A 63 -2.62 -0.57 13.76
N VAL A 64 -1.58 -0.20 13.02
CA VAL A 64 -1.68 -0.01 11.57
C VAL A 64 -0.98 -1.18 10.88
N ILE A 65 -1.65 -1.80 9.93
CA ILE A 65 -1.13 -2.94 9.17
C ILE A 65 -1.20 -2.61 7.69
N ALA A 66 -0.07 -2.69 7.01
CA ALA A 66 -0.01 -2.62 5.55
C ALA A 66 0.13 -4.02 4.97
N VAL A 67 -0.67 -4.34 3.96
CA VAL A 67 -0.72 -5.66 3.31
C VAL A 67 -0.53 -5.50 1.82
N ASP A 68 0.45 -6.20 1.27
CA ASP A 68 0.72 -6.29 -0.16
C ASP A 68 -0.10 -7.44 -0.76
N VAL A 69 -0.98 -7.12 -1.69
CA VAL A 69 -1.83 -8.08 -2.37
C VAL A 69 -1.49 -8.10 -3.86
N CYS A 70 -1.19 -9.29 -4.39
CA CYS A 70 -0.95 -9.52 -5.81
C CYS A 70 -1.84 -10.66 -6.31
N ASP A 71 -2.57 -10.44 -7.40
CA ASP A 71 -3.46 -11.45 -8.01
C ASP A 71 -4.38 -12.13 -6.97
N ARG A 72 -4.95 -11.32 -6.05
CA ARG A 72 -5.85 -11.71 -4.94
C ARG A 72 -5.19 -12.53 -3.82
N SER A 73 -3.87 -12.70 -3.84
CA SER A 73 -3.12 -13.35 -2.77
C SER A 73 -2.41 -12.30 -1.92
N ILE A 74 -2.42 -12.45 -0.60
CA ILE A 74 -1.50 -11.70 0.26
C ILE A 74 -0.08 -12.21 -0.04
N VAL A 75 0.81 -11.29 -0.43
CA VAL A 75 2.22 -11.56 -0.71
C VAL A 75 3.06 -11.23 0.52
N ASN A 76 2.72 -10.14 1.20
CA ASN A 76 3.46 -9.67 2.37
C ASN A 76 2.53 -8.83 3.26
N TRP A 77 2.88 -8.68 4.53
CA TRP A 77 2.23 -7.75 5.44
C TRP A 77 3.23 -7.21 6.46
N LYS A 78 2.95 -6.03 7.01
CA LYS A 78 3.80 -5.38 7.99
C LYS A 78 2.97 -4.58 8.99
N HIS A 79 3.27 -4.76 10.27
CA HIS A 79 2.82 -3.85 11.33
C HIS A 79 3.64 -2.55 11.27
N LEU A 80 2.95 -1.42 11.28
CA LEU A 80 3.54 -0.09 11.20
C LEU A 80 3.38 0.61 12.54
N SER A 81 4.49 1.16 13.05
CA SER A 81 4.51 1.98 14.27
C SER A 81 4.11 3.44 14.03
N THR A 82 3.63 3.76 12.83
CA THR A 82 3.22 5.11 12.42
C THR A 82 1.71 5.25 12.53
N SER A 83 1.20 6.49 12.48
CA SER A 83 -0.23 6.71 12.32
C SER A 83 -0.73 6.20 10.96
N TYR A 84 -2.05 6.03 10.87
CA TYR A 84 -2.72 5.60 9.65
C TYR A 84 -2.51 6.57 8.48
N GLU A 85 -2.61 7.88 8.74
CA GLU A 85 -2.36 8.93 7.75
C GLU A 85 -0.92 8.90 7.24
N ALA A 86 0.06 8.85 8.16
CA ALA A 86 1.46 8.80 7.81
C ALA A 86 1.82 7.53 7.00
N ALA A 87 1.18 6.40 7.33
CA ALA A 87 1.34 5.16 6.57
C ALA A 87 0.80 5.31 5.13
N ILE A 88 -0.34 5.97 4.93
CA ILE A 88 -0.88 6.23 3.60
C ILE A 88 0.10 7.09 2.79
N ASP A 89 0.57 8.19 3.37
CA ASP A 89 1.47 9.12 2.68
C ASP A 89 2.80 8.43 2.28
N ASP A 90 3.41 7.67 3.20
CA ASP A 90 4.64 6.90 2.92
C ASP A 90 4.44 5.89 1.77
N TYR A 91 3.36 5.12 1.79
CA TYR A 91 3.11 4.14 0.73
C TYR A 91 2.74 4.80 -0.60
N GLN A 92 2.02 5.92 -0.59
CA GLN A 92 1.75 6.69 -1.81
C GLN A 92 3.05 7.23 -2.43
N GLN A 93 3.95 7.79 -1.61
CA GLN A 93 5.25 8.26 -2.07
C GLN A 93 6.09 7.13 -2.65
N ARG A 94 6.13 5.96 -2.00
CA ARG A 94 6.84 4.77 -2.52
C ARG A 94 6.29 4.30 -3.86
N ILE A 95 4.96 4.27 -4.01
CA ILE A 95 4.33 3.91 -5.30
C ILE A 95 4.71 4.92 -6.38
N ALA A 96 4.70 6.21 -6.07
CA ALA A 96 5.09 7.26 -7.00
C ALA A 96 6.56 7.13 -7.42
N GLN A 97 7.46 6.85 -6.48
CA GLN A 97 8.89 6.62 -6.77
C GLN A 97 9.14 5.36 -7.60
N CYS A 98 8.34 4.30 -7.39
CA CYS A 98 8.39 3.07 -8.20
C CYS A 98 7.70 3.20 -9.56
N ARG A 99 7.07 4.35 -9.87
CA ARG A 99 6.66 4.73 -11.22
C ARG A 99 7.69 5.72 -11.81
N PRO A 100 8.88 5.28 -12.24
CA PRO A 100 9.62 6.08 -13.19
C PRO A 100 8.78 6.11 -14.49
N ASP A 101 8.67 7.27 -15.12
CA ASP A 101 8.10 7.45 -16.47
C ASP A 101 6.58 7.36 -16.68
N THR A 102 5.81 8.23 -16.02
CA THR A 102 4.58 8.77 -16.66
C THR A 102 4.47 10.29 -16.68
N ALA A 103 5.40 11.00 -16.02
CA ALA A 103 5.49 12.46 -16.10
C ALA A 103 6.45 12.96 -17.21
N ALA A 104 7.33 12.10 -17.74
CA ALA A 104 8.27 12.49 -18.80
C ALA A 104 7.66 12.42 -20.21
N MET A 105 6.48 11.80 -20.40
CA MET A 105 5.85 11.65 -21.72
C MET A 105 4.81 12.74 -22.05
N THR A 106 4.63 13.73 -21.17
CA THR A 106 3.69 14.87 -21.37
C THR A 106 4.43 16.21 -21.49
N LYS A 107 5.67 16.19 -21.98
CA LYS A 107 6.45 17.41 -22.30
C LYS A 107 7.30 17.25 -23.57
N THR A 108 6.68 16.74 -24.63
CA THR A 108 7.20 16.94 -26.00
C THR A 108 6.06 17.44 -26.88
N THR A 109 5.45 18.56 -26.48
CA THR A 109 4.59 19.33 -27.36
C THR A 109 5.46 20.37 -28.06
N SER A 110 5.41 20.33 -29.39
CA SER A 110 5.91 21.32 -30.34
C SER A 110 7.36 21.14 -30.81
N LEU A 111 7.56 20.08 -31.61
CA LEU A 111 8.45 20.17 -32.77
C LEU A 111 7.64 19.77 -34.00
N ASP A 112 6.62 20.57 -34.33
CA ASP A 112 5.94 20.45 -35.62
C ASP A 112 6.42 21.59 -36.53
N GLN A 113 7.18 21.19 -37.53
CA GLN A 113 7.63 22.01 -38.63
C GLN A 113 6.42 22.49 -39.43
N HIS A 114 6.25 23.80 -39.57
CA HIS A 114 5.59 24.35 -40.76
C HIS A 114 6.42 25.51 -41.31
N HIS A 115 7.47 25.15 -42.05
CA HIS A 115 7.79 25.90 -43.25
C HIS A 115 6.56 25.80 -44.18
N SER A 116 5.93 26.93 -44.48
CA SER A 116 5.57 27.34 -45.84
C SER A 116 4.50 28.45 -45.83
N ARG A 117 4.83 29.50 -46.58
CA ARG A 117 3.90 30.29 -47.42
C ARG A 117 3.22 31.50 -46.77
N ALA A 118 3.90 32.65 -46.88
CA ALA A 118 3.24 33.94 -47.09
C ALA A 118 3.66 34.46 -48.47
N ASN A 119 2.74 34.34 -49.43
CA ASN A 119 2.63 35.17 -50.64
C ASN A 119 1.13 35.52 -50.72
N PRO A 120 0.78 36.78 -50.93
CA PRO A 120 0.56 37.22 -52.31
C PRO A 120 1.41 38.43 -52.73
#